data_AF-A0A015L800-F1
#
_entry.id   AF-A0A015L800-F1
#
_cell.length_a   1.000
_cell.length_b   1.000
_cell.length_c   1.000
_cell.angle_alpha   90.00
_cell.angle_beta   90.00
_cell.angle_gamma   90.00
#
_symmetry.space_group_name_H-M   'P 1'
#
loop_
_entity.id
_entity.type
_entity.pdbx_description
1 polymer ?
#
loop_
_entity_poly.entity_id
_entity_poly.type
_entity_poly.pdbx_seq_one_letter_code
_entity_poly.pdbx_strand_id
1 'polypeptide(L)'
;MVKDMAALLTPKKLLAQHVAYLYNAVFLPRLEFRLQTSLFSESIVQSIISLMLSIIKRKAGLASTTPLTLLYLKIPFSIHHAFCHVLSSHIASWQKIFTHPDFQDFANYAISYLQGFLGAESCPTTIDLTPWSQILSLRSHSLFNSLFFSSHLNITWPLSFWPPR
;
A
#
# COMPACT_ATOMS: atom_id res chain seq x y z
N MET A 1 -2.98 5.05 -18.71
CA MET A 1 -2.43 6.00 -17.71
C MET A 1 -0.91 5.94 -17.61
N VAL A 2 -0.29 4.87 -17.09
CA VAL A 2 1.17 4.84 -16.86
C VAL A 2 1.94 4.92 -18.18
N LYS A 3 1.53 4.15 -19.19
CA LYS A 3 2.12 4.16 -20.54
C LYS A 3 2.02 5.54 -21.20
N ASP A 4 0.88 6.21 -21.07
CA ASP A 4 0.66 7.55 -21.66
C ASP A 4 1.54 8.60 -20.96
N MET A 5 1.59 8.56 -19.63
CA MET A 5 2.44 9.44 -18.83
C MET A 5 3.93 9.20 -19.15
N ALA A 6 4.33 7.94 -19.31
CA ALA A 6 5.68 7.56 -19.72
C ALA A 6 6.02 8.08 -21.13
N ALA A 7 5.11 7.93 -22.09
CA ALA A 7 5.27 8.43 -23.45
C ALA A 7 5.41 9.96 -23.48
N LEU A 8 4.68 10.67 -22.62
CA LEU A 8 4.77 12.14 -22.50
C LEU A 8 6.06 12.62 -21.83
N LEU A 9 6.57 11.90 -20.83
CA LEU A 9 7.74 12.33 -20.04
C LEU A 9 9.07 11.95 -20.68
N THR A 10 9.10 10.86 -21.45
CA THR A 10 10.32 10.35 -22.08
C THR A 10 11.01 11.38 -23.00
N PRO A 11 10.32 12.03 -23.96
CA PRO A 11 10.97 12.96 -24.90
C PRO A 11 11.25 14.35 -24.29
N LYS A 12 10.64 14.71 -23.14
CA LYS A 12 10.78 16.05 -22.57
C LYS A 12 12.15 16.26 -21.90
N LYS A 13 12.72 17.45 -22.04
CA LYS A 13 13.94 17.90 -21.34
C LYS A 13 13.66 18.23 -19.87
N LEU A 14 13.28 17.21 -19.10
CA LEU A 14 13.03 17.30 -17.66
C LEU A 14 14.21 16.72 -16.88
N LEU A 15 14.58 17.37 -15.78
CA LEU A 15 15.48 16.81 -14.78
C LEU A 15 14.82 15.63 -14.07
N ALA A 16 15.63 14.69 -13.57
CA ALA A 16 15.14 13.56 -12.79
C ALA A 16 14.33 14.00 -11.55
N GLN A 17 14.69 15.12 -10.93
CA GLN A 17 13.94 15.72 -9.81
C GLN A 17 12.51 16.11 -10.21
N HIS A 18 12.31 16.69 -11.40
CA HIS A 18 10.97 17.04 -11.88
C HIS A 18 10.11 15.80 -12.14
N VAL A 19 10.72 14.73 -12.67
CA VAL A 19 10.01 13.45 -12.89
C VAL A 19 9.69 12.78 -11.56
N ALA A 20 10.61 12.82 -10.58
CA ALA A 20 10.39 12.30 -9.23
C ALA A 20 9.27 13.07 -8.51
N TYR A 21 9.22 14.40 -8.66
CA TYR A 21 8.11 15.20 -8.17
C TYR A 21 6.77 14.79 -8.78
N LEU A 22 6.70 14.65 -10.12
CA LEU A 22 5.48 14.18 -10.79
C LEU A 22 5.07 12.77 -10.36
N TYR A 23 6.04 11.90 -10.10
CA TYR A 23 5.79 10.59 -9.53
C TYR A 23 5.12 10.72 -8.14
N ASN A 24 5.72 11.47 -7.22
CA ASN A 24 5.24 11.61 -5.85
C ASN A 24 3.91 12.37 -5.74
N ALA A 25 3.76 13.47 -6.47
CA ALA A 25 2.64 14.40 -6.30
C ALA A 25 1.43 14.09 -7.20
N VAL A 26 1.62 13.34 -8.29
CA VAL A 26 0.56 13.09 -9.28
C VAL A 26 0.32 11.60 -9.47
N PHE A 27 1.36 10.86 -9.80
CA PHE A 27 1.21 9.45 -10.13
C PHE A 27 0.84 8.61 -8.90
N LEU A 28 1.56 8.79 -7.79
CA LEU A 28 1.37 8.02 -6.58
C LEU A 28 -0.02 8.22 -5.96
N PRO A 29 -0.56 9.45 -5.78
CA PRO A 29 -1.93 9.64 -5.27
C PRO A 29 -3.00 9.08 -6.22
N ARG A 30 -2.79 9.15 -7.54
CA ARG A 30 -3.71 8.55 -8.52
C ARG A 30 -3.67 7.03 -8.49
N LEU A 31 -2.48 6.46 -8.31
CA LEU A 31 -2.31 5.03 -8.14
C LEU A 31 -3.02 4.60 -6.86
N GLU A 32 -2.75 5.26 -5.74
CA GLU A 32 -3.40 5.02 -4.45
C GLU A 32 -4.93 5.07 -4.56
N PHE A 33 -5.49 6.12 -5.15
CA PHE A 33 -6.95 6.23 -5.34
C PHE A 33 -7.52 5.04 -6.13
N ARG A 34 -6.81 4.57 -7.17
CA ARG A 34 -7.24 3.36 -7.88
C ARG A 34 -7.11 2.11 -7.02
N LEU A 35 -6.05 2.01 -6.23
CA LEU A 35 -5.81 0.89 -5.31
C LEU A 35 -6.79 0.87 -4.13
N GLN A 36 -7.42 2.00 -3.77
CA GLN A 36 -8.49 2.02 -2.77
C GLN A 36 -9.70 1.17 -3.16
N THR A 37 -10.03 1.10 -4.45
CA THR A 37 -11.19 0.36 -4.96
C THR A 37 -10.82 -0.99 -5.59
N SER A 38 -9.55 -1.40 -5.54
CA SER A 38 -9.08 -2.60 -6.24
C SER A 38 -7.99 -3.33 -5.47
N LEU A 39 -8.20 -4.64 -5.29
CA LEU A 39 -7.32 -5.51 -4.53
C LEU A 39 -6.13 -5.92 -5.44
N PHE A 40 -4.95 -5.33 -5.27
CA PHE A 40 -3.75 -5.67 -6.05
C PHE A 40 -2.61 -6.19 -5.16
N SER A 41 -1.85 -7.16 -5.66
CA SER A 41 -0.63 -7.65 -5.00
C SER A 41 0.54 -6.67 -5.15
N GLU A 42 1.52 -6.77 -4.24
CA GLU A 42 2.76 -5.98 -4.32
C GLU A 42 3.45 -6.12 -5.69
N SER A 43 3.49 -7.32 -6.26
CA SER A 43 4.08 -7.58 -7.58
C SER A 43 3.39 -6.80 -8.71
N ILE A 44 2.08 -6.59 -8.62
CA ILE A 44 1.33 -5.81 -9.61
C ILE A 44 1.63 -4.32 -9.42
N VAL A 45 1.66 -3.84 -8.18
CA VAL A 45 2.06 -2.45 -7.87
C VAL A 45 3.48 -2.17 -8.38
N GLN A 46 4.42 -3.08 -8.10
CA GLN A 46 5.81 -3.00 -8.59
C GLN A 46 5.88 -2.96 -10.12
N SER A 47 5.11 -3.83 -10.80
CA SER A 47 5.01 -3.82 -12.26
C SER A 47 4.51 -2.48 -12.79
N ILE A 48 3.47 -1.91 -12.17
CA ILE A 48 2.88 -0.62 -12.54
C ILE A 48 3.88 0.53 -12.35
N ILE A 49 4.62 0.57 -11.23
CA ILE A 49 5.56 1.66 -10.95
C ILE A 49 6.88 1.51 -11.71
N SER A 50 7.27 0.29 -12.11
CA SER A 50 8.56 -0.01 -12.75
C SER A 50 8.86 0.89 -13.96
N LEU A 51 7.82 1.20 -14.75
CA LEU A 51 7.94 2.06 -15.93
C LEU A 51 8.32 3.50 -15.54
N MET A 52 7.73 4.04 -14.48
CA MET A 52 8.05 5.38 -13.98
C MET A 52 9.44 5.42 -13.37
N LEU A 53 9.82 4.39 -12.60
CA LEU A 53 11.14 4.30 -11.99
C LEU A 53 12.26 4.17 -13.05
N SER A 54 12.00 3.45 -14.14
CA SER A 54 12.91 3.37 -15.29
C SER A 54 13.17 4.74 -15.94
N ILE A 55 12.13 5.56 -16.08
CA ILE A 55 12.27 6.93 -16.60
C ILE A 55 13.12 7.77 -15.64
N ILE A 56 12.89 7.68 -14.33
CA ILE A 56 13.68 8.43 -13.36
C ILE A 56 15.15 8.01 -13.41
N LYS A 57 15.45 6.70 -13.47
CA LYS A 57 16.81 6.18 -13.66
C LYS A 57 17.47 6.78 -14.90
N ARG A 58 16.79 6.71 -16.05
CA ARG A 58 17.31 7.23 -17.33
C ARG A 58 17.57 8.74 -17.26
N LYS A 59 16.66 9.51 -16.66
CA LYS A 59 16.82 10.97 -16.52
C LYS A 59 17.90 11.35 -15.49
N ALA A 60 18.20 10.46 -14.54
CA ALA A 60 19.25 10.62 -13.54
C ALA A 60 20.62 10.16 -14.05
N GLY A 61 20.72 9.61 -15.26
CA GLY A 61 21.96 9.01 -15.77
C GLY A 61 22.35 7.71 -15.07
N LEU A 62 21.41 7.06 -14.38
CA LEU A 62 21.64 5.81 -13.66
C LEU A 62 21.47 4.60 -14.59
N ALA A 63 22.22 3.53 -14.31
CA ALA A 63 22.09 2.25 -15.01
C ALA A 63 20.69 1.64 -14.77
N SER A 64 20.20 0.87 -15.74
CA SER A 64 18.94 0.13 -15.59
C SER A 64 19.00 -0.85 -14.41
N THR A 65 20.17 -1.42 -14.16
CA THR A 65 20.49 -2.37 -13.08
C THR A 65 20.62 -1.72 -11.70
N THR A 66 20.57 -0.38 -11.59
CA THR A 66 20.67 0.30 -10.28
C THR A 66 19.58 -0.22 -9.33
N PRO A 67 19.94 -0.69 -8.12
CA PRO A 67 18.99 -1.15 -7.12
C PRO A 67 17.89 -0.12 -6.83
N LEU A 68 16.64 -0.58 -6.71
CA LEU A 68 15.49 0.26 -6.36
C LEU A 68 15.69 0.98 -5.01
N THR A 69 16.37 0.33 -4.08
CA THR A 69 16.74 0.89 -2.77
C THR A 69 17.50 2.21 -2.89
N LEU A 70 18.39 2.36 -3.89
CA LEU A 70 19.12 3.61 -4.12
C LEU A 70 18.22 4.75 -4.60
N LEU A 71 17.10 4.45 -5.27
CA LEU A 71 16.12 5.45 -5.69
C LEU A 71 15.26 5.94 -4.52
N TYR A 72 15.04 5.08 -3.52
CA TYR A 72 14.27 5.41 -2.31
C TYR A 72 15.10 6.12 -1.24
N LEU A 73 16.43 6.13 -1.35
CA LEU A 73 17.26 6.96 -0.47
C LEU A 73 16.86 8.43 -0.63
N LYS A 74 16.70 9.11 0.49
CA LYS A 74 16.27 10.51 0.62
C LYS A 74 17.20 11.54 -0.05
N ILE A 75 18.23 11.10 -0.78
CA ILE A 75 19.31 11.94 -1.29
C ILE A 75 18.84 12.78 -2.49
N PRO A 76 18.75 12.35 -3.78
CA PRO A 76 18.46 13.33 -4.84
C PRO A 76 16.99 13.39 -5.26
N PHE A 77 16.17 12.36 -4.98
CA PHE A 77 14.87 12.18 -5.64
C PHE A 77 13.68 12.04 -4.69
N SER A 78 13.92 11.68 -3.41
CA SER A 78 12.87 11.49 -2.39
C SER A 78 11.65 10.69 -2.89
N ILE A 79 11.89 9.64 -3.67
CA ILE A 79 10.83 8.81 -4.26
C ILE A 79 10.19 8.00 -3.15
N HIS A 80 8.87 8.08 -3.02
CA HIS A 80 8.16 7.27 -2.03
C HIS A 80 7.99 5.83 -2.52
N HIS A 81 8.18 4.87 -1.61
CA HIS A 81 7.88 3.47 -1.87
C HIS A 81 6.36 3.31 -2.04
N ALA A 82 5.89 3.06 -3.26
CA ALA A 82 4.45 3.12 -3.57
C ALA A 82 3.62 2.16 -2.72
N PHE A 83 4.09 0.92 -2.56
CA PHE A 83 3.39 -0.08 -1.77
C PHE A 83 3.29 0.33 -0.29
N CYS A 84 4.36 0.89 0.29
CA CYS A 84 4.33 1.35 1.68
C CYS A 84 3.40 2.54 1.85
N HIS A 85 3.36 3.45 0.86
CA HIS A 85 2.46 4.60 0.88
C HIS A 85 0.99 4.17 0.83
N VAL A 86 0.65 3.26 -0.09
CA VAL A 86 -0.69 2.68 -0.24
C VAL A 86 -1.12 1.95 1.02
N LEU A 87 -0.25 1.10 1.57
CA LEU A 87 -0.49 0.39 2.81
C LEU A 87 -0.73 1.35 3.99
N SER A 88 0.08 2.40 4.11
CA SER A 88 -0.09 3.42 5.16
C SER A 88 -1.43 4.14 5.05
N SER A 89 -1.88 4.43 3.82
CA SER A 89 -3.20 5.02 3.57
C SER A 89 -4.35 4.08 3.95
N HIS A 90 -4.23 2.79 3.64
CA HIS A 90 -5.22 1.80 4.07
C HIS A 90 -5.28 1.68 5.59
N ILE A 91 -4.13 1.64 6.27
CA ILE A 91 -4.05 1.62 7.73
C ILE A 91 -4.74 2.86 8.31
N ALA A 92 -4.42 4.05 7.81
CA ALA A 92 -5.04 5.29 8.26
C ALA A 92 -6.57 5.31 8.01
N SER A 93 -7.03 4.73 6.91
CA SER A 93 -8.45 4.64 6.58
C SER A 93 -9.18 3.70 7.53
N TRP A 94 -8.65 2.50 7.77
CA TRP A 94 -9.20 1.56 8.75
C TRP A 94 -9.15 2.13 10.17
N GLN A 95 -8.13 2.92 10.50
CA GLN A 95 -8.03 3.54 11.82
C GLN A 95 -9.15 4.55 12.04
N LYS A 96 -9.49 5.34 11.03
CA LYS A 96 -10.66 6.23 11.08
C LYS A 96 -11.95 5.44 11.28
N ILE A 97 -12.15 4.35 10.53
CA ILE A 97 -13.34 3.51 10.65
C ILE A 97 -13.45 2.91 12.06
N PHE A 98 -12.34 2.41 12.61
CA PHE A 98 -12.34 1.72 13.91
C PHE A 98 -12.43 2.65 15.11
N THR A 99 -12.09 3.93 14.95
CA THR A 99 -12.15 4.92 16.03
C THR A 99 -13.46 5.71 16.02
N HIS A 100 -14.16 5.76 14.89
CA HIS A 100 -15.32 6.63 14.72
C HIS A 100 -16.59 5.95 15.24
N PRO A 101 -17.36 6.60 16.15
CA PRO A 101 -18.51 5.98 16.81
C PRO A 101 -19.58 5.50 15.84
N ASP A 102 -19.91 6.30 14.81
CA ASP A 102 -20.95 5.95 13.84
C ASP A 102 -20.61 4.73 12.96
N PHE A 103 -19.34 4.31 12.93
CA PHE A 103 -18.88 3.16 12.15
C PHE A 103 -18.64 1.92 13.02
N GLN A 104 -18.98 1.95 14.30
CA GLN A 104 -18.69 0.85 15.24
C GLN A 104 -19.31 -0.48 14.80
N ASP A 105 -20.57 -0.48 14.37
CA ASP A 105 -21.24 -1.70 13.90
C ASP A 105 -20.59 -2.26 12.64
N PHE A 106 -20.23 -1.38 11.70
CA PHE A 106 -19.51 -1.78 10.48
C PHE A 106 -18.12 -2.32 10.82
N ALA A 107 -17.39 -1.69 11.73
CA ALA A 107 -16.08 -2.13 12.19
C ALA A 107 -16.14 -3.53 12.82
N ASN A 108 -17.11 -3.75 13.71
CA ASN A 108 -17.34 -5.04 14.34
C ASN A 108 -17.72 -6.11 13.32
N TYR A 109 -18.61 -5.78 12.37
CA TYR A 109 -18.98 -6.68 11.28
C TYR A 109 -17.77 -7.05 10.40
N ALA A 110 -16.98 -6.07 9.98
CA ALA A 110 -15.81 -6.30 9.12
C ALA A 110 -14.76 -7.20 9.79
N ILE A 111 -14.52 -7.01 11.09
CA ILE A 111 -13.63 -7.87 11.88
C ILE A 111 -14.21 -9.26 12.07
N SER A 112 -15.50 -9.39 12.38
CA SER A 112 -16.18 -10.68 12.52
C SER A 112 -16.14 -11.48 11.22
N TYR A 113 -16.39 -10.80 10.10
CA TYR A 113 -16.30 -11.38 8.76
C TYR A 113 -14.89 -11.89 8.48
N LEU A 114 -13.86 -11.08 8.75
CA LEU A 114 -12.48 -11.52 8.59
C LEU A 114 -12.14 -12.68 9.52
N GLN A 115 -12.56 -12.63 10.78
CA GLN A 115 -12.36 -13.70 11.75
C GLN A 115 -12.94 -15.03 11.27
N GLY A 116 -14.20 -15.01 10.81
CA GLY A 116 -14.86 -16.18 10.24
C GLY A 116 -14.17 -16.68 8.97
N PHE A 117 -13.71 -15.77 8.11
CA PHE A 117 -12.95 -16.12 6.91
C PHE A 117 -11.60 -16.80 7.23
N LEU A 118 -10.92 -16.35 8.29
CA LEU A 118 -9.68 -16.96 8.77
C LEU A 118 -9.91 -18.28 9.52
N GLY A 119 -11.13 -18.54 9.99
CA GLY A 119 -11.43 -19.65 10.90
C GLY A 119 -10.79 -19.49 12.27
N ALA A 120 -10.54 -18.25 12.71
CA ALA A 120 -9.84 -17.97 13.96
C ALA A 120 -10.81 -17.90 15.15
N GLU A 121 -10.45 -18.53 16.27
CA GLU A 121 -11.22 -18.47 17.52
C GLU A 121 -11.12 -17.09 18.20
N SER A 122 -9.98 -16.43 18.02
CA SER A 122 -9.67 -15.13 18.62
C SER A 122 -9.72 -14.01 17.58
N CYS A 123 -9.82 -12.77 18.06
CA CYS A 123 -9.89 -11.58 17.21
C CYS A 123 -8.66 -11.47 16.28
N PRO A 124 -8.85 -11.17 14.98
CA PRO A 124 -7.76 -10.91 14.04
C PRO A 124 -6.79 -9.81 14.48
N THR A 125 -7.18 -8.90 15.38
CA THR A 125 -6.29 -7.85 15.90
C THR A 125 -5.31 -8.32 16.97
N THR A 126 -5.52 -9.51 17.56
CA THR A 126 -4.75 -10.02 18.71
C THR A 126 -3.92 -11.26 18.41
N ILE A 127 -4.17 -11.92 17.27
CA ILE A 127 -3.50 -13.16 16.88
C ILE A 127 -2.33 -12.92 15.92
N ASP A 128 -1.40 -13.86 15.86
CA ASP A 128 -0.39 -13.88 14.80
C ASP A 128 -1.05 -14.22 13.46
N LEU A 129 -1.04 -13.26 12.53
CA LEU A 129 -1.63 -13.39 11.20
C LEU A 129 -0.69 -14.04 10.17
N THR A 130 0.56 -14.34 10.55
CA THR A 130 1.58 -14.97 9.68
C THR A 130 1.11 -16.25 8.97
N PRO A 131 0.37 -17.18 9.61
CA PRO A 131 -0.08 -18.41 8.96
C PRO A 131 -0.95 -18.17 7.71
N TRP A 132 -1.70 -17.06 7.68
CA TRP A 132 -2.62 -16.74 6.57
C TRP A 132 -1.98 -15.87 5.49
N SER A 133 -0.74 -15.39 5.68
CA SER A 133 -0.01 -14.54 4.71
C SER A 133 0.20 -15.19 3.35
N GLN A 134 0.23 -16.53 3.29
CA GLN A 134 0.45 -17.28 2.05
C GLN A 134 -0.82 -17.46 1.22
N ILE A 135 -2.00 -17.18 1.79
CA ILE A 135 -3.28 -17.38 1.11
C ILE A 135 -3.48 -16.29 0.05
N LEU A 136 -3.61 -16.71 -1.21
CA LEU A 136 -3.66 -15.81 -2.36
C LEU A 136 -4.81 -14.80 -2.28
N SER A 137 -5.99 -15.23 -1.80
CA SER A 137 -7.17 -14.36 -1.65
C SER A 137 -6.99 -13.26 -0.60
N LEU A 138 -6.13 -13.48 0.41
CA LEU A 138 -5.86 -12.51 1.47
C LEU A 138 -4.76 -11.51 1.10
N ARG A 139 -3.86 -11.87 0.19
CA ARG A 139 -2.75 -10.97 -0.23
C ARG A 139 -3.22 -9.61 -0.72
N SER A 140 -4.45 -9.53 -1.19
CA SER A 140 -5.03 -8.31 -1.73
C SER A 140 -6.10 -7.71 -0.80
N HIS A 141 -6.49 -8.41 0.28
CA HIS A 141 -7.52 -7.99 1.23
C HIS A 141 -7.03 -6.82 2.10
N SER A 142 -7.66 -5.65 1.96
CA SER A 142 -7.19 -4.40 2.58
C SER A 142 -7.14 -4.45 4.11
N LEU A 143 -8.19 -4.98 4.76
CA LEU A 143 -8.23 -5.11 6.21
C LEU A 143 -7.16 -6.07 6.73
N PHE A 144 -7.10 -7.29 6.19
CA PHE A 144 -6.07 -8.27 6.53
C PHE A 144 -4.66 -7.68 6.39
N ASN A 145 -4.34 -7.08 5.24
CA ASN A 145 -3.03 -6.45 5.03
C ASN A 145 -2.77 -5.34 6.06
N SER A 146 -3.77 -4.49 6.35
CA SER A 146 -3.62 -3.43 7.34
C SER A 146 -3.32 -3.98 8.72
N LEU A 147 -4.01 -5.04 9.16
CA LEU A 147 -3.75 -5.70 10.45
C LEU A 147 -2.38 -6.40 10.47
N PHE A 148 -2.07 -7.19 9.44
CA PHE A 148 -0.84 -7.96 9.32
C PHE A 148 0.41 -7.07 9.31
N PHE A 149 0.41 -5.97 8.56
CA PHE A 149 1.55 -5.06 8.58
C PHE A 149 1.62 -4.22 9.87
N SER A 150 0.47 -3.89 10.44
CA SER A 150 0.43 -3.16 11.73
C SER A 150 1.00 -3.99 12.87
N SER A 151 0.75 -5.31 12.90
CA SER A 151 1.33 -6.19 13.92
C SER A 151 2.85 -6.25 13.84
N HIS A 152 3.43 -6.25 12.63
CA HIS A 152 4.89 -6.16 12.44
C HIS A 152 5.49 -4.81 12.88
N LEU A 153 4.69 -3.75 12.90
CA LEU A 153 5.08 -2.41 13.34
C LEU A 153 4.69 -2.13 14.80
N ASN A 154 4.17 -3.12 15.54
CA ASN A 154 3.63 -2.98 16.89
C ASN A 154 2.55 -1.87 17.01
N ILE A 155 1.79 -1.63 15.95
CA ILE A 155 0.65 -0.71 15.95
C ILE A 155 -0.56 -1.48 16.49
N THR A 156 -1.12 -0.99 17.60
CA THR A 156 -2.32 -1.56 18.22
C THR A 156 -3.58 -0.92 17.67
N TRP A 157 -4.65 -1.71 17.58
CA TRP A 157 -5.96 -1.26 17.10
C TRP A 157 -6.93 -1.13 18.28
N PRO A 158 -7.80 -0.10 18.30
CA PRO A 158 -8.67 0.19 19.45
C PRO A 158 -9.85 -0.78 19.63
N LEU A 159 -9.93 -1.83 18.81
CA LEU A 159 -11.03 -2.79 18.86
C LEU A 159 -10.73 -3.90 19.87
N SER A 160 -11.35 -3.81 21.04
CA SER A 160 -11.57 -4.95 21.93
C SER A 160 -12.80 -5.70 21.46
N PHE A 161 -12.62 -6.72 20.62
CA PHE A 161 -13.73 -7.55 20.16
C PHE A 161 -14.29 -8.39 21.31
N TRP A 162 -15.62 -8.33 21.50
CA TRP A 162 -16.36 -9.30 22.30
C TRP A 162 -17.21 -10.09 21.32
N PRO A 163 -17.07 -11.44 21.25
CA PRO A 163 -17.88 -12.21 20.33
C PRO A 163 -19.37 -12.00 20.68
N PRO A 164 -20.24 -11.74 19.69
CA PRO A 164 -21.67 -11.87 19.92
C PRO A 164 -21.93 -13.34 20.29
N ARG A 165 -22.44 -13.56 21.50
CA ARG A 165 -22.88 -14.87 21.98
C ARG A 165 -24.09 -15.35 21.19
#